data_AF-A0A2E6ZS59-F1
#
_entry.id   AF-A0A2E6ZS59-F1
#
_cell.length_a   1.000
_cell.length_b   1.000
_cell.length_c   1.000
_cell.angle_alpha   90.00
_cell.angle_beta   90.00
_cell.angle_gamma   90.00
#
_symmetry.space_group_name_H-M   'P 1'
#
loop_
_entity.id
_entity.type
_entity.pdbx_description
1 polymer ?
#
loop_
_entity_poly.entity_id
_entity_poly.type
_entity_poly.pdbx_seq_one_letter_code
_entity_poly.pdbx_strand_id
1 'polypeptide(L)' 'MTRRVIATAAVTLVTLGASATEAQPWQSYGTENGEWRSYAGNIAGQKYSPLDQIDATNFGALELAWEWT' A
#
# COMPACT_ATOMS: atom_id res chain seq x y z
N MET A 1 7.96 -43.85 -43.65
CA MET A 1 8.83 -43.70 -42.47
C MET A 1 8.53 -42.38 -41.79
N THR A 2 8.28 -42.47 -40.49
CA THR A 2 7.44 -41.59 -39.66
C THR A 2 8.25 -40.46 -39.02
N ARG A 3 8.15 -39.22 -39.52
CA ARG A 3 8.87 -38.07 -38.92
C ARG A 3 8.14 -36.72 -39.09
N ARG A 4 6.84 -36.63 -38.80
CA ARG A 4 6.13 -35.33 -38.80
C ARG A 4 4.97 -35.27 -37.80
N VAL A 5 5.17 -35.62 -36.52
CA VAL A 5 4.10 -35.38 -35.50
C VAL A 5 4.65 -34.94 -34.13
N ILE A 6 5.93 -35.13 -33.80
CA ILE A 6 6.40 -34.90 -32.42
C ILE A 6 6.63 -33.41 -32.09
N ALA A 7 6.79 -32.52 -33.08
CA ALA A 7 7.14 -31.13 -32.81
C ALA A 7 5.95 -30.24 -32.36
N THR A 8 4.70 -30.65 -32.58
CA THR A 8 3.55 -29.77 -32.34
C THR A 8 2.94 -29.93 -30.95
N ALA A 9 3.23 -31.01 -30.22
CA ALA A 9 2.67 -31.24 -28.88
C ALA A 9 3.46 -30.55 -27.75
N ALA A 10 4.70 -30.12 -28.00
CA ALA A 10 5.54 -29.48 -26.98
C ALA A 10 5.30 -27.96 -26.86
N VAL A 11 4.67 -27.33 -27.86
CA VAL A 11 4.54 -25.86 -27.92
C VAL A 11 3.28 -25.36 -27.20
N THR A 12 2.26 -26.19 -27.04
CA THR A 12 0.97 -25.79 -26.43
C THR A 12 0.91 -25.95 -24.91
N LEU A 13 1.90 -26.58 -24.25
CA LEU A 13 1.87 -26.80 -22.80
C LEU A 13 2.67 -25.77 -21.98
N VAL A 14 3.41 -24.88 -22.63
CA VAL A 14 4.28 -23.88 -21.96
C VAL A 14 3.57 -22.54 -21.72
N THR A 15 2.28 -22.41 -22.03
CA THR A 15 1.54 -21.16 -21.82
C THR A 15 0.72 -21.10 -20.52
N LEU A 16 0.70 -22.17 -19.70
CA LEU A 16 -0.07 -22.21 -18.45
C LEU A 16 0.66 -21.71 -17.20
N GLY A 17 1.90 -21.21 -17.32
CA GLY A 17 2.75 -20.86 -16.17
C GLY A 17 2.90 -19.38 -15.83
N ALA A 18 2.35 -18.47 -16.64
CA ALA A 18 2.51 -17.03 -16.40
C ALA A 18 1.37 -16.51 -15.52
N SER A 19 1.39 -16.84 -14.22
CA SER A 19 0.66 -16.05 -13.25
C SER A 19 1.22 -14.63 -13.31
N ALA A 20 0.43 -13.66 -13.75
CA ALA A 20 0.78 -12.26 -13.62
C ALA A 20 0.91 -11.97 -12.12
N THR A 21 2.13 -11.69 -11.64
CA THR A 21 2.32 -11.08 -10.34
C THR A 21 1.70 -9.69 -10.44
N GLU A 22 0.43 -9.56 -10.05
CA GLU A 22 -0.14 -8.25 -9.78
C GLU A 22 0.69 -7.64 -8.65
N ALA A 23 1.44 -6.58 -8.98
CA ALA A 23 2.08 -5.77 -7.97
C ALA A 23 0.98 -5.32 -7.02
N GLN A 24 0.97 -5.90 -5.82
CA GLN A 24 0.04 -5.48 -4.79
C GLN A 24 0.24 -3.98 -4.61
N PRO A 25 -0.83 -3.16 -4.71
CA PRO A 25 -0.67 -1.73 -4.55
C PRO A 25 0.02 -1.50 -3.22
N TRP A 26 1.19 -0.84 -3.26
CA TRP A 26 1.82 -0.33 -2.04
C TRP A 26 0.73 0.36 -1.25
N GLN A 27 0.50 -0.07 -0.02
CA GLN A 27 -0.57 0.51 0.80
C GLN A 27 -0.30 2.01 0.92
N SER A 28 -1.12 2.80 0.23
CA SER A 28 -1.08 4.25 0.30
C SER A 28 -1.75 4.64 1.60
N TYR A 29 -1.02 4.50 2.70
CA TYR A 29 -1.43 5.03 3.98
C TYR A 29 -1.36 6.55 3.91
N GLY A 30 -2.50 7.21 4.12
CA GLY A 30 -2.61 8.63 4.39
C GLY A 30 -3.13 8.85 5.80
N THR A 31 -3.35 10.12 6.14
CA THR A 31 -3.78 10.57 7.49
C THR A 31 -5.18 11.17 7.47
N GLU A 32 -5.90 11.08 6.34
CA GLU A 32 -7.20 11.71 6.10
C GLU A 32 -8.30 11.19 7.03
N ASN A 33 -8.19 9.92 7.48
CA ASN A 33 -9.11 9.30 8.42
C ASN A 33 -8.67 9.45 9.89
N GLY A 34 -7.63 10.23 10.15
CA GLY A 34 -7.08 10.47 11.48
C GLY A 34 -6.16 9.37 12.02
N GLU A 35 -5.84 8.36 11.22
CA GLU A 35 -4.87 7.34 11.62
C GLU A 35 -3.43 7.74 11.25
N TRP A 36 -2.47 7.13 11.94
CA TRP A 36 -1.03 7.33 11.70
C TRP A 36 -0.32 5.99 11.49
N ARG A 37 -0.60 5.32 10.37
CA ARG A 37 -0.15 3.93 10.12
C ARG A 37 1.32 3.81 9.68
N SER A 38 1.87 4.85 9.06
CA SER A 38 3.28 4.94 8.66
C SER A 38 4.06 5.83 9.65
N TYR A 39 5.37 5.61 9.81
CA TYR A 39 6.24 6.47 10.62
C TYR A 39 6.07 7.96 10.30
N ALA A 40 5.92 8.30 9.01
CA ALA A 40 5.78 9.69 8.56
C ALA A 40 4.33 10.05 8.16
N GLY A 41 3.33 9.29 8.63
CA GLY A 41 1.93 9.43 8.23
C GLY A 41 1.62 8.80 6.87
N ASN A 42 2.50 9.02 5.88
CA ASN A 42 2.43 8.40 4.56
C ASN A 42 3.79 7.94 4.03
N ILE A 43 3.77 7.29 2.87
CA ILE A 43 4.99 6.77 2.20
C ILE A 43 5.85 7.87 1.56
N ALA A 44 5.26 9.05 1.28
CA ALA A 44 5.95 10.19 0.70
C ALA A 44 6.72 11.02 1.77
N GLY A 45 6.58 10.69 3.05
CA GLY A 45 7.33 11.33 4.13
C GLY A 45 6.84 12.72 4.51
N GLN A 46 5.58 13.08 4.19
CA GLN A 46 5.10 14.45 4.35
C GLN A 46 4.94 14.89 5.80
N LYS A 47 4.76 13.95 6.75
CA LYS A 47 4.52 14.24 8.18
C LYS A 47 3.38 15.24 8.37
N TYR A 48 2.33 15.09 7.55
CA TYR A 48 1.20 16.01 7.49
C TYR A 48 -0.09 15.28 7.85
N SER A 49 -0.98 15.96 8.58
CA SER A 49 -2.36 15.54 8.83
C SER A 49 -3.30 16.64 8.31
N PRO A 50 -4.33 16.29 7.53
CA PRO A 50 -5.33 17.25 7.08
C PRO A 50 -6.39 17.56 8.16
N LEU A 51 -6.32 16.94 9.34
CA LEU A 51 -7.21 17.25 10.45
C LEU A 51 -6.98 18.68 10.97
N ASP A 52 -8.06 19.41 11.21
CA ASP A 52 -8.08 20.82 11.58
C ASP A 52 -8.81 21.11 12.90
N GLN A 53 -9.18 20.08 13.67
CA GLN A 53 -9.83 20.23 14.97
C GLN A 53 -9.03 21.11 15.95
N ILE A 54 -7.69 21.05 15.85
CA ILE A 54 -6.77 21.88 16.63
C ILE A 54 -6.12 22.88 15.69
N ASP A 55 -6.24 24.17 16.01
CA ASP A 55 -5.76 25.27 15.19
C ASP A 55 -5.18 26.42 16.02
N ALA A 56 -4.76 27.50 15.35
CA ALA A 56 -4.13 28.66 16.00
C ALA A 56 -5.03 29.39 17.02
N THR A 57 -6.35 29.21 16.93
CA THR A 57 -7.34 29.86 17.80
C THR A 57 -7.58 29.08 19.10
N ASN A 58 -7.33 27.76 19.10
CA ASN A 58 -7.66 26.87 20.23
C ASN A 58 -6.46 26.09 20.81
N PHE A 59 -5.29 26.07 20.16
CA PHE A 59 -4.11 25.33 20.62
C PHE A 59 -3.71 25.67 22.06
N GLY A 60 -3.90 26.92 22.48
CA GLY A 60 -3.61 27.38 23.84
C GLY A 60 -4.50 26.78 24.95
N ALA A 61 -5.55 26.04 24.59
CA ALA A 61 -6.49 25.41 25.51
C ALA A 61 -6.30 23.88 25.63
N LEU A 62 -5.24 23.31 25.05
CA LEU A 62 -4.97 21.87 25.16
C LEU A 62 -4.60 21.48 26.59
N GLU A 63 -5.14 20.33 27.02
CA GLU A 63 -4.88 19.72 28.31
C GLU A 63 -4.37 18.29 28.14
N LEU A 64 -3.68 17.76 29.15
CA LEU A 64 -3.22 16.37 29.15
C LEU A 64 -4.43 15.43 29.19
N ALA A 65 -4.59 14.60 28.15
CA ALA A 65 -5.70 13.64 28.09
C ALA A 65 -5.43 12.36 28.91
N TRP A 66 -4.20 11.84 28.86
CA TRP A 66 -3.76 10.64 29.59
C TRP A 66 -2.22 10.53 29.58
N GLU A 67 -1.67 9.72 30.49
CA GLU A 67 -0.25 9.39 30.57
C GLU A 67 -0.08 7.87 30.79
N TRP A 68 1.01 7.29 30.29
CA TRP A 68 1.39 5.89 30.52
C TRP A 68 2.81 5.83 31.08
N THR A 69 3.01 5.05 32.16
CA THR A 69 4.30 4.87 32.85
C THR A 69 4.58 3.40 33.09
#